data_AF-A0A7S3SGB8-F1
#
_entry.id   AF-A0A7S3SGB8-F1
#
_cell.length_a   1.000
_cell.length_b   1.000
_cell.length_c   1.000
_cell.angle_alpha   90.00
_cell.angle_beta   90.00
_cell.angle_gamma   90.00
#
_symmetry.space_group_name_H-M   'P 1'
#
loop_
_entity.id
_entity.type
_entity.pdbx_description
1 polymer ?
#
loop_
_entity_poly.entity_id
_entity_poly.type
_entity_poly.pdbx_seq_one_letter_code
_entity_poly.pdbx_strand_id
1 'polypeptide(L)'
;RASAAEKALEHIRRARGSELYHAVRSRDTLTVHTLLLEPELVNVNACDEQHNTPLHLAIALGDVGSTHAILNHPEVDANRTTRRKRWTPLHVLAARRAPPDESMTK
;
A
#
# COMPACT_ATOMS: atom_id res chain seq x y z
N ARG A 1 23.79 -13.08 12.86
CA ARG A 1 24.09 -11.80 12.15
C ARG A 1 23.58 -11.99 10.74
N ALA A 2 22.71 -11.11 10.23
CA ALA A 2 22.24 -11.21 8.85
C ALA A 2 23.44 -11.13 7.88
N SER A 3 23.44 -11.97 6.85
CA SER A 3 24.52 -11.99 5.85
C SER A 3 24.56 -10.67 5.08
N ALA A 4 25.70 -10.37 4.44
CA ALA A 4 25.79 -9.20 3.56
C ALA A 4 24.75 -9.24 2.43
N ALA A 5 24.42 -10.45 1.94
CA ALA A 5 23.40 -10.66 0.92
C ALA A 5 21.98 -10.34 1.43
N GLU A 6 21.63 -10.74 2.66
CA GLU A 6 20.32 -10.41 3.26
C GLU A 6 20.14 -8.91 3.45
N LYS A 7 21.20 -8.19 3.83
CA LYS A 7 21.16 -6.73 3.93
C LYS A 7 20.96 -6.06 2.57
N ALA A 8 21.60 -6.59 1.52
CA ALA A 8 21.41 -6.10 0.16
C ALA A 8 19.97 -6.33 -0.34
N LEU A 9 19.40 -7.51 -0.07
CA LEU A 9 18.00 -7.81 -0.40
C LEU A 9 17.03 -6.89 0.34
N GLU A 10 17.27 -6.60 1.62
CA GLU A 10 16.42 -5.67 2.38
C GLU A 10 16.45 -4.25 1.81
N HIS A 11 17.62 -3.78 1.36
CA HIS A 11 17.74 -2.49 0.67
C HIS A 11 16.94 -2.48 -0.63
N ILE A 12 16.99 -3.55 -1.43
CA ILE A 12 16.21 -3.70 -2.66
C ILE A 12 14.71 -3.70 -2.35
N ARG A 13 14.27 -4.49 -1.38
CA ARG A 13 12.87 -4.56 -0.94
C ARG A 13 12.34 -3.22 -0.50
N ARG A 14 13.13 -2.46 0.27
CA ARG A 14 12.78 -1.12 0.71
C ARG A 14 12.66 -0.14 -0.46
N ALA A 15 13.60 -0.16 -1.39
CA ALA A 15 13.57 0.70 -2.58
C ALA A 15 12.35 0.39 -3.46
N ARG A 16 12.12 -0.89 -3.79
CA ARG A 16 10.96 -1.34 -4.57
C ARG A 16 9.63 -1.15 -3.85
N GLY A 17 9.60 -1.22 -2.52
CA GLY A 17 8.41 -0.89 -1.75
C GLY A 17 8.03 0.59 -1.87
N SER A 18 9.02 1.49 -1.86
CA SER A 18 8.80 2.92 -2.15
C SER A 18 8.34 3.13 -3.59
N GLU A 19 8.94 2.43 -4.54
CA GLU A 19 8.56 2.48 -5.95
C GLU A 19 7.11 2.02 -6.16
N LEU A 20 6.71 0.91 -5.55
CA LEU A 20 5.34 0.41 -5.55
C LEU A 20 4.35 1.45 -5.00
N TYR A 21 4.70 2.09 -3.88
CA TYR A 21 3.87 3.16 -3.30
C TYR A 21 3.69 4.32 -4.29
N HIS A 22 4.76 4.75 -4.96
CA HIS A 22 4.68 5.83 -5.95
C HIS A 22 3.91 5.42 -7.21
N ALA A 23 4.07 4.17 -7.68
CA ALA A 23 3.32 3.64 -8.81
C ALA A 23 1.80 3.60 -8.55
N VAL A 24 1.39 3.16 -7.36
CA VAL A 24 -0.03 3.24 -6.95
C VAL A 24 -0.51 4.69 -6.91
N ARG A 25 0.30 5.60 -6.35
CA ARG A 25 -0.03 7.03 -6.25
C ARG A 25 -0.23 7.68 -7.62
N SER A 26 0.58 7.33 -8.60
CA SER A 26 0.46 7.82 -9.99
C SER A 26 -0.55 7.04 -10.82
N ARG A 27 -1.19 5.98 -10.27
CA ARG A 27 -2.07 5.03 -10.97
C ARG A 27 -1.37 4.32 -12.13
N ASP A 28 -0.06 4.13 -12.02
CA ASP A 28 0.75 3.35 -12.95
C ASP A 28 0.56 1.85 -12.68
N THR A 29 -0.51 1.32 -13.24
CA THR A 29 -0.87 -0.10 -13.10
C THR A 29 0.18 -1.03 -13.67
N LEU A 30 0.88 -0.64 -14.75
CA LEU A 30 1.93 -1.46 -15.34
C LEU A 30 3.06 -1.67 -14.34
N THR A 31 3.57 -0.59 -13.75
CA THR A 31 4.65 -0.66 -12.76
C THR A 31 4.22 -1.40 -11.49
N VAL A 32 2.97 -1.24 -11.05
CA VAL A 32 2.42 -2.05 -9.94
C VAL A 32 2.49 -3.54 -10.25
N HIS A 33 2.01 -3.95 -11.43
CA HIS A 33 2.01 -5.36 -11.80
C HIS A 33 3.42 -5.91 -11.98
N THR A 34 4.34 -5.17 -12.62
CA THR A 34 5.72 -5.65 -12.85
C THR A 34 6.47 -5.84 -11.54
N LEU A 35 6.33 -4.92 -10.58
CA LEU A 35 6.98 -5.05 -9.27
C LEU A 35 6.45 -6.25 -8.47
N LEU A 36 5.16 -6.57 -8.61
CA LEU A 36 4.51 -7.68 -7.90
C LEU A 36 4.74 -9.06 -8.56
N LEU A 37 5.36 -9.13 -9.74
CA LEU A 37 5.79 -10.41 -10.35
C LEU A 37 6.99 -11.04 -9.62
N GLU A 38 7.76 -10.23 -8.91
CA GLU A 38 8.93 -10.67 -8.13
C GLU A 38 8.69 -10.44 -6.63
N PRO A 39 7.79 -11.22 -5.99
CA PRO A 39 7.30 -10.93 -4.64
C PRO A 39 8.42 -10.93 -3.59
N GLU A 40 9.49 -11.70 -3.79
CA GLU A 40 10.64 -11.76 -2.89
C GLU A 40 11.47 -10.48 -2.88
N LEU A 41 11.32 -9.59 -3.86
CA LEU A 41 12.11 -8.38 -4.05
C LEU A 41 11.35 -7.10 -3.71
N VAL A 42 10.08 -7.19 -3.30
CA VAL A 42 9.26 -6.01 -3.00
C VAL A 42 8.71 -6.07 -1.58
N ASN A 43 8.91 -4.99 -0.81
CA ASN A 43 8.17 -4.82 0.43
C ASN A 43 6.79 -4.23 0.11
N VAL A 44 5.80 -5.09 -0.06
CA VAL A 44 4.40 -4.70 -0.36
C VAL A 44 3.78 -3.83 0.76
N ASN A 45 4.29 -3.94 1.99
CA ASN A 45 3.82 -3.21 3.17
C ASN A 45 4.64 -1.94 3.45
N ALA A 46 5.50 -1.53 2.50
CA ALA A 46 6.19 -0.25 2.60
C ALA A 46 5.19 0.87 2.88
N CYS A 47 5.61 1.91 3.59
CA CYS A 47 4.72 2.99 3.95
C CYS A 47 5.41 4.33 3.95
N ASP A 48 4.62 5.39 3.80
CA ASP A 48 5.08 6.76 3.99
C ASP A 48 5.27 7.11 5.49
N GLU A 49 5.64 8.37 5.75
CA GLU A 49 5.83 8.91 7.10
C GLU A 49 4.55 8.89 7.95
N GLN A 50 3.38 8.85 7.32
CA GLN A 50 2.06 8.74 7.94
C GLN A 50 1.59 7.28 8.05
N HIS A 51 2.47 6.31 7.78
CA HIS A 51 2.20 4.88 7.77
C HIS A 51 1.08 4.48 6.79
N ASN A 52 0.82 5.25 5.73
CA ASN A 52 -0.03 4.78 4.65
C ASN A 52 0.76 3.78 3.81
N THR A 53 0.19 2.60 3.60
CA THR A 53 0.75 1.58 2.71
C THR A 53 0.20 1.74 1.29
N PRO A 54 0.81 1.11 0.27
CA PRO A 54 0.24 1.01 -1.08
C PRO A 54 -1.23 0.59 -1.07
N LEU A 55 -1.62 -0.34 -0.18
CA LEU A 55 -3.01 -0.79 -0.05
C LEU A 55 -3.96 0.32 0.43
N HIS A 56 -3.54 1.14 1.40
CA HIS A 56 -4.35 2.30 1.83
C HIS A 56 -4.59 3.28 0.68
N LEU A 57 -3.54 3.55 -0.11
CA LEU A 57 -3.63 4.44 -1.26
C LEU A 57 -4.52 3.86 -2.37
N ALA A 58 -4.32 2.59 -2.76
CA ALA A 58 -5.09 1.95 -3.81
C ALA A 58 -6.60 1.99 -3.50
N ILE A 59 -6.95 1.71 -2.23
CA ILE A 59 -8.32 1.83 -1.75
C ILE A 59 -8.75 3.30 -1.75
N ALA A 60 -7.99 4.25 -1.22
CA ALA A 60 -8.38 5.67 -1.22
C ALA A 60 -8.63 6.22 -2.64
N LEU A 61 -7.88 5.75 -3.63
CA LEU A 61 -7.99 6.15 -5.04
C LEU A 61 -9.11 5.41 -5.80
N GLY A 62 -9.68 4.35 -5.21
CA GLY A 62 -10.63 3.49 -5.90
C GLY A 62 -10.04 2.64 -7.02
N ASP A 63 -8.74 2.42 -6.98
CA ASP A 63 -8.04 1.56 -7.93
C ASP A 63 -8.23 0.09 -7.56
N VAL A 64 -9.27 -0.52 -8.11
CA VAL A 64 -9.61 -1.92 -7.88
C VAL A 64 -8.52 -2.86 -8.39
N GLY A 65 -7.86 -2.52 -9.51
CA GLY A 65 -6.80 -3.34 -10.11
C GLY A 65 -5.59 -3.45 -9.20
N SER A 66 -5.05 -2.29 -8.80
CA SER A 66 -3.92 -2.25 -7.84
C SER A 66 -4.31 -2.83 -6.48
N THR A 67 -5.53 -2.58 -5.99
CA THR A 67 -6.02 -3.16 -4.73
C THR A 67 -5.99 -4.69 -4.79
N HIS A 68 -6.49 -5.28 -5.89
CA HIS A 68 -6.52 -6.73 -6.05
C HIS A 68 -5.12 -7.32 -6.20
N ALA A 69 -4.24 -6.68 -6.98
CA ALA A 69 -2.86 -7.11 -7.15
C ALA A 69 -2.09 -7.12 -5.81
N ILE A 70 -2.23 -6.06 -5.01
CA ILE A 70 -1.59 -5.93 -3.70
C ILE A 70 -2.15 -6.96 -2.70
N LEU A 71 -3.47 -7.20 -2.70
CA LEU A 71 -4.09 -8.17 -1.79
C LEU A 71 -3.73 -9.62 -2.11
N ASN A 72 -3.39 -9.93 -3.37
CA ASN A 72 -2.93 -11.26 -3.76
C ASN A 72 -1.45 -11.52 -3.41
N HIS A 73 -0.72 -10.50 -2.94
CA HIS A 73 0.68 -10.67 -2.55
C HIS A 73 0.78 -11.45 -1.22
N PRO A 74 1.64 -12.48 -1.12
CA PRO A 74 1.65 -13.41 0.03
C PRO A 74 2.00 -12.74 1.36
N GLU A 75 2.87 -11.72 1.34
CA GLU A 75 3.32 -11.03 2.55
C GLU A 75 2.46 -9.80 2.92
N VAL A 76 1.35 -9.54 2.24
CA VAL A 76 0.54 -8.33 2.50
C VAL A 76 -0.09 -8.34 3.89
N ASP A 77 0.06 -7.25 4.62
CA ASP A 77 -0.63 -7.00 5.88
C ASP A 77 -1.84 -6.10 5.63
N ALA A 78 -3.00 -6.73 5.41
CA ALA A 78 -4.27 -6.04 5.19
C ALA A 78 -4.84 -5.34 6.43
N ASN A 79 -4.18 -5.44 7.59
CA ASN A 79 -4.63 -4.84 8.86
C ASN A 79 -3.70 -3.72 9.35
N ARG A 80 -2.64 -3.39 8.62
CA ARG A 80 -1.76 -2.24 8.90
C ARG A 80 -2.58 -0.98 9.16
N THR A 81 -2.26 -0.25 10.22
CA THR A 81 -2.97 0.99 10.55
C THR A 81 -2.16 2.22 10.18
N THR A 82 -2.82 3.22 9.60
CA THR A 82 -2.24 4.56 9.39
C THR A 82 -1.85 5.22 10.72
N ARG A 83 -0.87 6.11 10.71
CA ARG A 83 -0.38 6.80 11.92
C ARG A 83 -1.42 7.76 12.48
N ARG A 84 -2.12 8.49 11.60
CA ARG A 84 -2.93 9.65 12.01
C ARG A 84 -4.25 9.28 12.68
N LYS A 85 -4.97 8.30 12.13
CA LYS A 85 -6.31 7.89 12.62
C LYS A 85 -6.36 6.42 13.05
N ARG A 86 -5.24 5.71 12.99
CA ARG A 86 -5.18 4.25 13.19
C ARG A 86 -6.15 3.49 12.29
N TRP A 87 -6.41 4.02 11.10
CA TRP A 87 -7.30 3.40 10.13
C TRP A 87 -6.62 2.23 9.45
N THR A 88 -7.30 1.09 9.43
CA THR A 88 -6.95 -0.04 8.56
C THR A 88 -7.43 0.23 7.13
N PRO A 89 -6.97 -0.56 6.13
CA PRO A 89 -7.51 -0.55 4.78
C PRO A 89 -9.05 -0.60 4.72
N LEU A 90 -9.70 -1.37 5.60
CA LEU A 90 -11.15 -1.47 5.67
C LEU A 90 -11.82 -0.18 6.16
N HIS A 91 -11.22 0.52 7.14
CA HIS A 91 -11.70 1.84 7.56
C HIS A 91 -11.62 2.86 6.42
N VAL A 92 -10.53 2.83 5.63
CA VAL A 92 -10.38 3.69 4.45
C VAL A 92 -11.47 3.39 3.41
N LEU A 93 -11.76 2.11 3.16
CA LEU A 93 -12.83 1.71 2.24
C LEU A 93 -14.21 2.23 2.71
N ALA A 94 -14.53 2.07 3.99
CA ALA A 94 -15.77 2.55 4.57
C ALA A 94 -15.90 4.08 4.45
N ALA A 95 -14.83 4.82 4.79
CA ALA A 95 -14.79 6.27 4.66
C ALA A 95 -14.94 6.76 3.21
N ARG A 96 -14.50 5.96 2.23
CA ARG A 96 -14.68 6.26 0.80
C ARG A 96 -16.12 6.08 0.33
N ARG A 97 -16.88 5.18 0.97
CA ARG A 97 -18.29 4.91 0.67
C ARG A 97 -19.24 5.81 1.45
N ALA A 98 -18.80 6.40 2.56
CA ALA A 98 -19.60 7.34 3.32
C ALA A 98 -19.81 8.62 2.48
N PRO A 99 -21.06 9.08 2.29
CA PRO A 99 -21.29 10.42 1.74
C PRO A 99 -20.64 11.46 2.67
N PRO A 100 -20.19 12.61 2.14
CA PRO A 100 -19.79 13.72 3.00
C PRO A 100 -20.96 14.01 3.94
N ASP A 101 -20.65 14.04 5.23
CA ASP A 101 -21.57 14.22 6.34
C ASP A 101 -22.65 15.31 6.05
N GLU A 102 -23.88 14.89 5.78
CA GLU A 102 -25.05 15.79 5.65
C GLU A 102 -25.45 16.45 6.99
N SER A 103 -24.72 16.22 8.09
CA SER A 103 -24.97 16.87 9.37
C SER A 103 -24.19 18.17 9.63
N MET A 104 -23.40 18.66 8.66
CA MET A 104 -22.71 19.97 8.75
C MET A 104 -23.41 21.13 8.01
N THR A 105 -24.71 21.02 7.72
CA THR A 105 -25.53 22.11 7.13
C THR A 105 -26.76 22.48 7.97
N LYS A 106 -26.59 22.60 9.29
CA LYS A 106 -27.55 23.33 10.14
C LYS A 106 -26.87 24.38 10.99
#